data_AF-A0A3D0CZN1-F1
#
_entry.id   AF-A0A3D0CZN1-F1
#
_cell.length_a   1.000
_cell.length_b   1.000
_cell.length_c   1.000
_cell.angle_alpha   90.00
_cell.angle_beta   90.00
_cell.angle_gamma   90.00
#
_symmetry.space_group_name_H-M   'P 1'
#
loop_
_entity.id
_entity.type
_entity.pdbx_description
1 polymer ?
#
loop_
_entity_poly.entity_id
_entity_poly.type
_entity_poly.pdbx_seq_one_letter_code
_entity_poly.pdbx_strand_id
1 'polypeptide(L)'
;LTFLADQPQVNAERLAVAGLSLGGSNAIAAGALDPRVGAVVAIEAPGDGERWLSSLRRHWEWLEFKARLVEDRARRVQTGQSTRVDPLEIALPDPDSRAFLEGVYREFPEMQCDLPLETAEALIEFRPEALVGQIAPRPLLLIHGDADRLVPVGEARSLYAHASTPRRLEVIPGMSHFDWVMPTSTGFRRVSDLVAGFLREVLPAQ
;
A
#
# COMPACT_ATOMS: atom_id res chain seq x y z
N LEU A 1 2.15 -16.90 1.64
CA LEU A 1 2.89 -17.72 0.65
C LEU A 1 2.84 -19.20 0.95
N THR A 2 3.08 -19.64 2.19
CA THR A 2 3.06 -21.08 2.56
C THR A 2 1.85 -21.84 2.04
N PHE A 3 0.62 -21.36 2.31
CA PHE A 3 -0.59 -22.01 1.79
C PHE A 3 -0.61 -22.12 0.26
N LEU A 4 -0.22 -21.05 -0.46
CA LEU A 4 -0.23 -21.01 -1.92
C LEU A 4 0.84 -21.95 -2.51
N ALA A 5 2.02 -22.00 -1.91
CA ALA A 5 3.13 -22.86 -2.33
C ALA A 5 2.82 -24.36 -2.18
N ASP A 6 1.96 -24.73 -1.24
CA ASP A 6 1.54 -26.11 -1.01
C ASP A 6 0.44 -26.59 -1.97
N GLN A 7 -0.10 -25.72 -2.83
CA GLN A 7 -1.15 -26.11 -3.79
C GLN A 7 -0.55 -26.88 -4.97
N PRO A 8 -1.11 -28.04 -5.38
CA PRO A 8 -0.53 -28.87 -6.43
C PRO A 8 -0.53 -28.20 -7.82
N GLN A 9 -1.37 -27.18 -8.04
CA GLN A 9 -1.42 -26.39 -9.27
C GLN A 9 -0.43 -25.22 -9.29
N VAL A 10 0.31 -24.97 -8.20
CA VAL A 10 1.22 -23.83 -8.05
C VAL A 10 2.67 -24.31 -8.10
N ASN A 11 3.50 -23.59 -8.86
CA ASN A 11 4.94 -23.74 -8.79
C ASN A 11 5.50 -22.87 -7.65
N ALA A 12 5.94 -23.50 -6.57
CA ALA A 12 6.46 -22.83 -5.38
C ALA A 12 7.72 -21.97 -5.62
N GLU A 13 8.47 -22.23 -6.70
CA GLU A 13 9.65 -21.44 -7.10
C GLU A 13 9.28 -20.18 -7.90
N ARG A 14 7.98 -19.96 -8.18
CA ARG A 14 7.50 -18.90 -9.07
C ARG A 14 6.35 -18.13 -8.46
N LEU A 15 6.58 -17.62 -7.26
CA LEU A 15 5.60 -16.83 -6.51
C LEU A 15 5.84 -15.34 -6.74
N ALA A 16 4.77 -14.58 -6.91
CA ALA A 16 4.80 -13.12 -6.89
C ALA A 16 3.82 -12.59 -5.85
N VAL A 17 4.12 -11.40 -5.32
CA VAL A 17 3.18 -10.67 -4.46
C VAL A 17 2.87 -9.34 -5.14
N ALA A 18 1.58 -9.07 -5.29
CA ALA A 18 1.06 -7.82 -5.81
C ALA A 18 0.16 -7.17 -4.76
N GLY A 19 0.21 -5.85 -4.65
CA GLY A 19 -0.67 -5.12 -3.73
C GLY A 19 -0.94 -3.69 -4.15
N LEU A 20 -2.11 -3.19 -3.75
CA LEU A 20 -2.57 -1.83 -3.95
C LEU A 20 -2.48 -1.05 -2.62
N SER A 21 -2.08 0.22 -2.67
CA SER A 21 -2.01 1.12 -1.52
C SER A 21 -1.17 0.51 -0.40
N LEU A 22 -1.66 0.46 0.84
CA LEU A 22 -1.03 -0.26 1.95
C LEU A 22 -0.75 -1.75 1.63
N GLY A 23 -1.55 -2.38 0.78
CA GLY A 23 -1.26 -3.71 0.26
C GLY A 23 0.03 -3.75 -0.56
N GLY A 24 0.34 -2.69 -1.31
CA GLY A 24 1.60 -2.55 -2.05
C GLY A 24 2.80 -2.31 -1.12
N SER A 25 2.62 -1.51 -0.07
CA SER A 25 3.60 -1.35 1.01
C SER A 25 3.92 -2.69 1.70
N ASN A 26 2.88 -3.49 1.98
CA ASN A 26 3.02 -4.84 2.52
C ASN A 26 3.66 -5.81 1.52
N ALA A 27 3.35 -5.70 0.23
CA ALA A 27 4.00 -6.50 -0.82
C ALA A 27 5.50 -6.22 -0.90
N ILE A 28 5.91 -4.96 -0.75
CA ILE A 28 7.32 -4.56 -0.65
C ILE A 28 7.98 -5.19 0.58
N ALA A 29 7.37 -5.06 1.76
CA ALA A 29 7.92 -5.65 2.98
C ALA A 29 8.02 -7.18 2.91
N ALA A 30 6.97 -7.84 2.41
CA ALA A 30 6.97 -9.28 2.21
C ALA A 30 8.04 -9.72 1.20
N GLY A 31 8.20 -9.00 0.09
CA GLY A 31 9.21 -9.29 -0.91
C GLY A 31 10.64 -9.08 -0.39
N ALA A 32 10.86 -8.07 0.44
CA ALA A 32 12.16 -7.84 1.08
C ALA A 32 12.50 -8.96 2.08
N LEU A 33 11.55 -9.38 2.92
CA LEU A 33 11.79 -10.27 4.05
C LEU A 33 11.63 -11.76 3.74
N ASP A 34 10.84 -12.13 2.72
CA ASP A 34 10.62 -13.52 2.34
C ASP A 34 11.33 -13.83 1.00
N PRO A 35 12.41 -14.64 1.03
CA PRO A 35 13.19 -14.96 -0.17
C PRO A 35 12.40 -15.78 -1.20
N ARG A 36 11.27 -16.39 -0.83
CA ARG A 36 10.41 -17.16 -1.74
C ARG A 36 9.62 -16.29 -2.71
N VAL A 37 9.48 -14.99 -2.42
CA VAL A 37 8.86 -14.05 -3.37
C VAL A 37 9.84 -13.84 -4.52
N GLY A 38 9.48 -14.28 -5.73
CA GLY A 38 10.28 -14.14 -6.94
C GLY A 38 10.09 -12.80 -7.67
N ALA A 39 8.96 -12.11 -7.47
CA ALA A 39 8.71 -10.77 -8.01
C ALA A 39 7.71 -9.99 -7.14
N VAL A 40 7.84 -8.66 -7.14
CA VAL A 40 6.97 -7.74 -6.38
C VAL A 40 6.31 -6.73 -7.31
N VAL A 41 5.01 -6.50 -7.12
CA VAL A 41 4.26 -5.43 -7.77
C VAL A 41 3.60 -4.58 -6.68
N ALA A 42 3.88 -3.28 -6.66
CA ALA A 42 3.24 -2.34 -5.75
C ALA A 42 2.57 -1.21 -6.53
N ILE A 43 1.28 -1.01 -6.28
CA ILE A 43 0.41 -0.06 -6.97
C ILE A 43 -0.04 0.99 -5.95
N GLU A 44 0.14 2.28 -6.20
CA GLU A 44 -0.20 3.38 -5.27
C GLU A 44 0.38 3.26 -3.84
N ALA A 45 1.54 2.62 -3.69
CA ALA A 45 2.06 2.29 -2.37
C ALA A 45 2.70 3.50 -1.67
N PRO A 46 2.30 3.84 -0.43
CA PRO A 46 3.07 4.76 0.40
C PRO A 46 4.42 4.13 0.78
N GLY A 47 5.50 4.90 0.69
CA GLY A 47 6.88 4.48 0.96
C GLY A 47 7.36 4.81 2.37
N ASP A 48 6.84 5.89 2.96
CA ASP A 48 7.05 6.27 4.36
C ASP A 48 5.70 6.69 4.98
N GLY A 49 5.25 5.94 5.98
CA GLY A 49 3.94 6.19 6.59
C GLY A 49 3.86 7.51 7.37
N GLU A 50 4.95 7.99 7.97
CA GLU A 50 4.95 9.29 8.66
C GLU A 50 4.79 10.44 7.67
N ARG A 51 5.60 10.42 6.60
CA ARG A 51 5.55 11.42 5.53
C ARG A 51 4.19 11.43 4.85
N TRP A 52 3.65 10.24 4.55
CA TRP A 52 2.32 10.10 3.97
C TRP A 52 1.23 10.65 4.89
N LEU A 53 1.10 10.17 6.13
CA LEU A 53 0.02 10.60 7.03
C LEU A 53 0.13 12.09 7.43
N SER A 54 1.34 12.63 7.50
CA SER A 54 1.59 14.06 7.67
C SER A 54 1.10 14.86 6.47
N SER A 55 1.31 14.37 5.24
CA SER A 55 0.89 15.07 4.01
C SER A 55 -0.63 15.22 3.85
N LEU A 56 -1.40 14.36 4.51
CA LEU A 56 -2.87 14.40 4.50
C LEU A 56 -3.45 15.48 5.43
N ARG A 57 -2.62 16.13 6.23
CA ARG A 57 -3.03 17.04 7.30
C ARG A 57 -2.36 18.39 7.17
N ARG A 58 -3.02 19.43 7.69
CA ARG A 58 -2.33 20.69 7.97
C ARG A 58 -1.33 20.47 9.10
N HIS A 59 -0.29 21.30 9.14
CA HIS A 59 0.81 21.09 10.08
C HIS A 59 0.35 21.00 11.55
N TRP A 60 -0.59 21.86 11.98
CA TRP A 60 -1.10 21.81 13.35
C TRP A 60 -1.97 20.58 13.63
N GLU A 61 -2.78 20.14 12.67
CA GLU A 61 -3.59 18.92 12.79
C GLU A 61 -2.69 17.69 12.94
N TRP A 62 -1.53 17.68 12.28
CA TRP A 62 -0.52 16.63 12.45
C TRP A 62 0.07 16.62 13.88
N LEU A 63 0.35 17.79 14.45
CA LEU A 63 0.86 17.90 15.82
C LEU A 63 -0.19 17.44 16.85
N GLU A 64 -1.45 17.84 16.67
CA GLU A 64 -2.57 17.41 17.50
C GLU A 64 -2.81 15.90 17.38
N PHE A 65 -2.72 15.36 16.16
CA PHE A 65 -2.83 13.93 15.93
C PHE A 65 -1.73 13.16 16.67
N LYS A 66 -0.46 13.60 16.58
CA LYS A 66 0.65 12.99 17.33
C LYS A 66 0.46 13.09 18.85
N ALA A 67 -0.08 14.20 19.36
CA ALA A 67 -0.40 14.33 20.78
C ALA A 67 -1.46 13.31 21.22
N ARG A 68 -2.52 13.12 20.41
CA ARG A 68 -3.53 12.06 20.65
C ARG A 68 -2.91 10.66 20.67
N LEU A 69 -1.92 10.37 19.83
CA LEU A 69 -1.22 9.07 19.85
C LEU A 69 -0.43 8.86 21.16
N VAL A 70 0.20 9.91 21.69
CA VAL A 70 0.90 9.85 22.99
C VAL A 70 -0.08 9.57 24.12
N GLU A 71 -1.24 10.22 24.12
CA GLU A 71 -2.31 9.97 25.09
C GLU A 71 -2.85 8.54 24.99
N ASP A 72 -3.11 8.06 23.76
CA ASP A 72 -3.57 6.69 23.52
C ASP A 72 -2.54 5.65 23.99
N ARG A 73 -1.25 5.88 23.75
CA ARG A 73 -0.17 5.04 24.26
C ARG A 73 -0.17 4.95 25.78
N ALA A 74 -0.35 6.08 26.49
CA ALA A 74 -0.48 6.08 27.95
C ALA A 74 -1.70 5.28 28.41
N ARG A 75 -2.84 5.43 27.74
CA ARG A 75 -4.06 4.66 27.99
C ARG A 75 -3.82 3.15 27.80
N ARG A 76 -3.14 2.74 26.73
CA ARG A 76 -2.82 1.33 26.46
C ARG A 76 -1.99 0.70 27.57
N VAL A 77 -0.99 1.43 28.09
CA VAL A 77 -0.19 0.96 29.23
C VAL A 77 -1.03 0.79 30.49
N GLN A 78 -1.98 1.70 30.75
CA GLN A 78 -2.80 1.69 31.96
C GLN A 78 -3.96 0.69 31.91
N THR A 79 -4.54 0.47 30.72
CA THR A 79 -5.83 -0.23 30.57
C THR A 79 -5.76 -1.48 29.70
N GLY A 80 -4.67 -1.67 28.94
CA GLY A 80 -4.56 -2.69 27.91
C GLY A 80 -5.42 -2.42 26.66
N GLN A 81 -6.01 -1.22 26.53
CA GLN A 81 -6.94 -0.89 25.44
C GLN A 81 -6.56 0.41 24.72
N SER A 82 -6.60 0.36 23.39
CA SER A 82 -6.52 1.54 22.51
C SER A 82 -7.91 2.12 22.24
N THR A 83 -7.98 3.42 21.97
CA THR A 83 -9.17 4.12 21.51
C THR A 83 -9.58 3.58 20.14
N ARG A 84 -10.87 3.26 19.94
CA ARG A 84 -11.37 2.83 18.63
C ARG A 84 -11.79 4.05 17.81
N VAL A 85 -11.36 4.11 16.55
CA VAL A 85 -11.60 5.22 15.63
C VAL A 85 -12.01 4.71 14.26
N ASP A 86 -12.66 5.58 13.48
CA ASP A 86 -12.89 5.31 12.06
C ASP A 86 -11.54 5.29 11.31
N PRO A 87 -11.27 4.30 10.43
CA PRO A 87 -10.05 4.26 9.62
C PRO A 87 -9.78 5.56 8.83
N LEU A 88 -10.84 6.25 8.42
CA LEU A 88 -10.76 7.52 7.69
C LEU A 88 -10.35 8.71 8.57
N GLU A 89 -10.30 8.54 9.90
CA GLU A 89 -9.62 9.49 10.80
C GLU A 89 -8.10 9.31 10.79
N ILE A 90 -7.60 8.10 10.49
CA ILE A 90 -6.17 7.77 10.44
C ILE A 90 -5.58 8.20 9.10
N ALA A 91 -6.17 7.74 8.00
CA ALA A 91 -5.79 8.15 6.64
C ALA A 91 -6.91 8.99 6.05
N LEU A 92 -6.77 10.32 6.12
CA LEU A 92 -7.79 11.25 5.65
C LEU A 92 -7.93 11.14 4.11
N PRO A 93 -9.08 10.68 3.59
CA PRO A 93 -9.28 10.62 2.15
C PRO A 93 -9.51 12.03 1.57
N ASP A 94 -9.05 12.25 0.34
CA ASP A 94 -9.52 13.37 -0.47
C ASP A 94 -10.98 13.16 -0.91
N PRO A 95 -11.67 14.19 -1.46
CA PRO A 95 -13.08 14.07 -1.82
C PRO A 95 -13.41 12.92 -2.77
N ASP A 96 -12.54 12.64 -3.75
CA ASP A 96 -12.78 11.60 -4.75
C ASP A 96 -12.63 10.21 -4.09
N SER A 97 -11.57 10.01 -3.30
CA SER A 97 -11.38 8.81 -2.50
C SER A 97 -12.48 8.58 -1.47
N ARG A 98 -12.99 9.65 -0.84
CA ARG A 98 -14.10 9.54 0.12
C ARG A 98 -15.39 9.06 -0.55
N ALA A 99 -15.76 9.67 -1.68
CA ALA A 99 -16.94 9.27 -2.43
C ALA A 99 -16.86 7.81 -2.89
N PHE A 100 -15.67 7.37 -3.32
CA PHE A 100 -15.43 5.97 -3.67
C PHE A 100 -15.64 5.03 -2.47
N LEU A 101 -15.00 5.31 -1.34
CA LEU A 101 -15.06 4.48 -0.12
C LEU A 101 -16.48 4.41 0.46
N GLU A 102 -17.21 5.53 0.47
CA GLU A 102 -18.63 5.56 0.87
C GLU A 102 -19.50 4.70 -0.07
N GLY A 103 -19.18 4.66 -1.37
CA GLY A 103 -19.80 3.75 -2.34
C GLY A 103 -19.56 2.29 -1.98
N VAL A 104 -18.30 1.92 -1.73
CA VAL A 104 -17.91 0.57 -1.32
C VAL A 104 -18.61 0.15 -0.03
N TYR A 105 -18.64 1.02 0.99
CA TYR A 105 -19.32 0.70 2.27
C TYR A 105 -20.84 0.59 2.15
N ARG A 106 -21.45 1.27 1.17
CA ARG A 106 -22.89 1.11 0.89
C ARG A 106 -23.19 -0.24 0.24
N GLU A 107 -22.29 -0.71 -0.62
CA GLU A 107 -22.43 -2.00 -1.31
C GLU A 107 -22.04 -3.19 -0.42
N PHE A 108 -20.99 -3.02 0.40
CA PHE A 108 -20.43 -4.03 1.31
C PHE A 108 -20.34 -3.48 2.74
N PRO A 109 -21.47 -3.36 3.47
CA PRO A 109 -21.50 -2.83 4.84
C PRO A 109 -20.62 -3.60 5.82
N GLU A 110 -20.41 -4.90 5.59
CA GLU A 110 -19.54 -5.77 6.40
C GLU A 110 -18.06 -5.37 6.37
N MET A 111 -17.64 -4.52 5.42
CA MET A 111 -16.29 -3.97 5.36
C MET A 111 -16.08 -2.80 6.33
N GLN A 112 -17.16 -2.22 6.87
CA GLN A 112 -17.04 -1.16 7.87
C GLN A 112 -16.51 -1.74 9.19
N CYS A 113 -15.44 -1.15 9.71
CA CYS A 113 -14.86 -1.54 10.97
C CYS A 113 -14.18 -0.36 11.66
N ASP A 114 -14.16 -0.38 12.99
CA ASP A 114 -13.34 0.53 13.77
C ASP A 114 -11.96 -0.07 14.00
N LEU A 115 -10.92 0.76 13.91
CA LEU A 115 -9.54 0.36 14.20
C LEU A 115 -9.08 0.91 15.55
N PRO A 116 -8.20 0.19 16.27
CA PRO A 116 -7.52 0.79 17.40
C PRO A 116 -6.58 1.89 16.89
N LEU A 117 -6.55 3.04 17.56
CA LEU A 117 -5.76 4.21 17.18
C LEU A 117 -4.26 3.92 17.15
N GLU A 118 -3.77 2.91 17.88
CA GLU A 118 -2.39 2.41 17.78
C GLU A 118 -2.02 1.92 16.37
N THR A 119 -3.02 1.64 15.51
CA THR A 119 -2.80 1.35 14.09
C THR A 119 -2.14 2.53 13.37
N ALA A 120 -2.47 3.77 13.76
CA ALA A 120 -1.82 4.96 13.22
C ALA A 120 -0.33 5.01 13.61
N GLU A 121 0.02 4.63 14.85
CA GLU A 121 1.42 4.54 15.27
C GLU A 121 2.17 3.48 14.45
N ALA A 122 1.57 2.30 14.26
CA ALA A 122 2.14 1.24 13.43
C ALA A 122 2.35 1.70 11.97
N LEU A 123 1.44 2.49 11.41
CA LEU A 123 1.60 3.08 10.09
C LEU A 123 2.74 4.10 10.05
N ILE A 124 2.86 4.98 11.04
CA ILE A 124 3.95 5.96 11.14
C ILE A 124 5.32 5.27 11.18
N GLU A 125 5.42 4.17 11.92
CA GLU A 125 6.64 3.39 12.05
C GLU A 125 6.95 2.54 10.79
N PHE A 126 5.96 2.32 9.93
CA PHE A 126 6.12 1.50 8.74
C PHE A 126 6.75 2.28 7.59
N ARG A 127 8.01 1.92 7.27
CA ARG A 127 8.81 2.53 6.20
C ARG A 127 9.21 1.52 5.11
N PRO A 128 8.31 1.18 4.17
CA PRO A 128 8.65 0.34 3.02
C PRO A 128 9.89 0.78 2.24
N GLU A 129 10.15 2.09 2.14
CA GLU A 129 11.34 2.62 1.45
C GLU A 129 12.67 2.22 2.11
N ALA A 130 12.68 1.89 3.41
CA ALA A 130 13.85 1.35 4.08
C ALA A 130 14.10 -0.13 3.76
N LEU A 131 13.10 -0.84 3.23
CA LEU A 131 13.16 -2.27 2.92
C LEU A 131 13.29 -2.56 1.43
N VAL A 132 12.75 -1.68 0.58
CA VAL A 132 12.58 -1.93 -0.86
C VAL A 132 13.89 -2.26 -1.60
N GLY A 133 15.02 -1.72 -1.13
CA GLY A 133 16.35 -2.04 -1.66
C GLY A 133 16.78 -3.50 -1.51
N GLN A 134 16.19 -4.23 -0.55
CA GLN A 134 16.51 -5.63 -0.23
C GLN A 134 15.76 -6.64 -1.12
N ILE A 135 14.84 -6.17 -1.98
CA ILE A 135 14.13 -7.05 -2.93
C ILE A 135 15.12 -7.59 -3.98
N ALA A 136 16.09 -6.78 -4.41
CA ALA A 136 17.10 -7.22 -5.37
C ALA A 136 17.83 -8.50 -4.89
N PRO A 137 18.21 -9.39 -5.82
CA PRO A 137 18.18 -9.24 -7.28
C PRO A 137 16.81 -9.53 -7.93
N ARG A 138 15.74 -9.70 -7.15
CA ARG A 138 14.41 -10.02 -7.67
C ARG A 138 13.71 -8.78 -8.26
N PRO A 139 12.86 -8.94 -9.29
CA PRO A 139 12.26 -7.79 -9.96
C PRO A 139 11.15 -7.10 -9.15
N LEU A 140 11.17 -5.77 -9.21
CA LEU A 140 10.14 -4.88 -8.64
C LEU A 140 9.47 -4.04 -9.74
N LEU A 141 8.14 -4.01 -9.74
CA LEU A 141 7.33 -3.06 -10.50
C LEU A 141 6.56 -2.14 -9.56
N LEU A 142 6.74 -0.84 -9.73
CA LEU A 142 5.96 0.22 -9.09
C LEU A 142 5.02 0.82 -10.13
N ILE A 143 3.74 1.00 -9.78
CA ILE A 143 2.73 1.65 -10.62
C ILE A 143 2.06 2.76 -9.82
N HIS A 144 1.96 3.97 -10.37
CA HIS A 144 1.40 5.13 -9.66
C HIS A 144 0.71 6.11 -10.61
N GLY A 145 -0.40 6.72 -10.21
CA GLY A 145 -1.12 7.75 -10.93
C GLY A 145 -0.63 9.14 -10.53
N ASP A 146 -0.35 10.02 -11.49
CA ASP A 146 0.16 11.36 -11.15
C ASP A 146 -0.91 12.33 -10.61
N ALA A 147 -2.19 11.94 -10.65
CA ALA A 147 -3.32 12.68 -10.11
C ALA A 147 -3.82 12.12 -8.77
N ASP A 148 -3.12 11.14 -8.18
CA ASP A 148 -3.44 10.63 -6.85
C ASP A 148 -3.20 11.71 -5.76
N ARG A 149 -4.28 12.06 -5.05
CA ARG A 149 -4.29 13.03 -3.95
C ARG A 149 -4.33 12.36 -2.58
N LEU A 150 -4.56 11.04 -2.52
CA LEU A 150 -4.54 10.24 -1.30
C LEU A 150 -3.13 9.72 -1.02
N VAL A 151 -2.43 9.19 -2.02
CA VAL A 151 -1.00 8.85 -1.91
C VAL A 151 -0.24 9.65 -2.96
N PRO A 152 0.45 10.74 -2.58
CA PRO A 152 1.16 11.56 -3.54
C PRO A 152 2.18 10.74 -4.35
N VAL A 153 2.28 10.97 -5.66
CA VAL A 153 3.24 10.30 -6.57
C VAL A 153 4.71 10.39 -6.13
N GLY A 154 5.02 11.34 -5.23
CA GLY A 154 6.30 11.42 -4.54
C GLY A 154 6.67 10.13 -3.80
N GLU A 155 5.69 9.38 -3.28
CA GLU A 155 5.93 8.11 -2.58
C GLU A 155 6.49 7.04 -3.53
N ALA A 156 5.89 6.83 -4.71
CA ALA A 156 6.44 5.91 -5.70
C ALA A 156 7.81 6.34 -6.23
N ARG A 157 8.04 7.66 -6.38
CA ARG A 157 9.37 8.19 -6.76
C ARG A 157 10.41 7.92 -5.67
N SER A 158 10.04 8.06 -4.39
CA SER A 158 10.91 7.72 -3.25
C SER A 158 11.22 6.23 -3.24
N LEU A 159 10.20 5.36 -3.35
CA LEU A 159 10.37 3.91 -3.43
C LEU A 159 11.30 3.51 -4.58
N TYR A 160 11.13 4.10 -5.76
CA TYR A 160 11.99 3.83 -6.91
C TYR A 160 13.44 4.28 -6.67
N ALA A 161 13.66 5.42 -6.01
CA ALA A 161 15.00 5.91 -5.69
C ALA A 161 15.74 4.99 -4.71
N HIS A 162 15.02 4.42 -3.73
CA HIS A 162 15.58 3.53 -2.69
C HIS A 162 15.68 2.05 -3.11
N ALA A 163 14.89 1.62 -4.10
CA ALA A 163 14.91 0.25 -4.60
C ALA A 163 16.26 -0.10 -5.25
N SER A 164 16.64 -1.37 -5.29
CA SER A 164 17.80 -1.84 -6.06
C SER A 164 17.35 -2.40 -7.42
N THR A 165 18.26 -2.64 -8.36
CA THR A 165 17.92 -3.23 -9.66
C THR A 165 17.72 -4.75 -9.58
N PRO A 166 16.82 -5.34 -10.38
CA PRO A 166 15.99 -4.73 -11.42
C PRO A 166 14.68 -4.12 -10.88
N ARG A 167 14.42 -2.86 -11.24
CA ARG A 167 13.25 -2.08 -10.81
C ARG A 167 12.62 -1.30 -11.97
N ARG A 168 11.30 -1.18 -11.98
CA ARG A 168 10.53 -0.35 -12.93
C ARG A 168 9.55 0.55 -12.19
N LEU A 169 9.31 1.73 -12.73
CA LEU A 169 8.30 2.66 -12.27
C LEU A 169 7.45 3.11 -13.46
N GLU A 170 6.17 2.81 -13.41
CA GLU A 170 5.17 3.23 -14.38
C GLU A 170 4.30 4.33 -13.75
N VAL A 171 4.48 5.57 -14.21
CA VAL A 171 3.61 6.69 -13.81
C VAL A 171 2.53 6.88 -14.86
N ILE A 172 1.26 6.77 -14.48
CA ILE A 172 0.12 6.84 -15.39
C ILE A 172 -0.52 8.24 -15.31
N PRO A 173 -0.48 9.04 -16.40
CA PRO A 173 -1.01 10.40 -16.38
C PRO A 173 -2.52 10.46 -16.16
N GLY A 174 -2.94 11.39 -15.31
CA GLY A 174 -4.34 11.74 -15.06
C GLY A 174 -5.12 10.73 -14.21
N MET A 175 -4.47 9.72 -13.63
CA MET A 175 -5.14 8.71 -12.81
C MET A 175 -5.00 9.03 -11.31
N SER A 176 -6.09 8.83 -10.59
CA SER A 176 -6.21 8.93 -9.13
C SER A 176 -6.17 7.54 -8.47
N HIS A 177 -6.17 7.50 -7.14
CA HIS A 177 -5.92 6.32 -6.30
C HIS A 177 -6.76 5.08 -6.65
N PHE A 178 -8.02 5.29 -7.07
CA PHE A 178 -9.00 4.22 -7.30
C PHE A 178 -9.38 4.02 -8.78
N ASP A 179 -8.69 4.66 -9.73
CA ASP A 179 -9.08 4.65 -11.15
C ASP A 179 -8.82 3.33 -11.89
N TRP A 180 -8.51 2.23 -11.19
CA TRP A 180 -8.27 0.90 -11.77
C TRP A 180 -8.66 -0.27 -10.87
N VAL A 181 -9.43 -0.04 -9.81
CA VAL A 181 -9.77 -1.10 -8.85
C VAL A 181 -10.96 -1.95 -9.28
N MET A 182 -11.86 -1.40 -10.10
CA MET A 182 -13.03 -2.13 -10.62
C MET A 182 -12.86 -2.41 -12.12
N PRO A 183 -13.46 -3.48 -12.67
CA PRO A 183 -13.45 -3.74 -14.11
C PRO A 183 -13.99 -2.60 -14.98
N THR A 184 -14.82 -1.73 -14.39
CA THR A 184 -15.41 -0.53 -15.00
C THR A 184 -14.52 0.71 -14.88
N SER A 185 -13.48 0.68 -14.06
CA SER A 185 -12.56 1.80 -13.88
C SER A 185 -11.71 2.03 -15.13
N THR A 186 -11.43 3.29 -15.46
CA THR A 186 -10.76 3.71 -16.70
C THR A 186 -9.38 3.09 -16.89
N GLY A 187 -8.61 2.96 -15.82
CA GLY A 187 -7.26 2.40 -15.80
C GLY A 187 -7.18 0.89 -15.64
N PHE A 188 -8.30 0.19 -15.37
CA PHE A 188 -8.28 -1.22 -14.97
C PHE A 188 -7.54 -2.12 -15.97
N ARG A 189 -7.91 -2.04 -17.26
CA ARG A 189 -7.28 -2.86 -18.30
C ARG A 189 -5.79 -2.55 -18.43
N ARG A 190 -5.44 -1.26 -18.48
CA ARG A 190 -4.03 -0.82 -18.61
C ARG A 190 -3.17 -1.33 -17.47
N VAL A 191 -3.62 -1.17 -16.22
CA VAL A 191 -2.87 -1.63 -15.04
C VAL A 191 -2.80 -3.15 -15.01
N SER A 192 -3.91 -3.85 -15.29
CA SER A 192 -3.93 -5.32 -15.34
C SER A 192 -2.97 -5.87 -16.40
N ASP A 193 -2.95 -5.27 -17.58
CA ASP A 193 -2.07 -5.67 -18.68
C ASP A 193 -0.59 -5.40 -18.36
N LEU A 194 -0.28 -4.26 -17.71
CA LEU A 194 1.07 -3.95 -17.23
C LEU A 194 1.55 -4.99 -16.21
N VAL A 195 0.71 -5.31 -15.21
CA VAL A 195 1.04 -6.31 -14.18
C VAL A 195 1.22 -7.69 -14.81
N ALA A 196 0.28 -8.13 -15.64
CA ALA A 196 0.35 -9.44 -16.30
C ALA A 196 1.55 -9.54 -17.25
N GLY A 197 1.84 -8.48 -18.01
CA GLY A 197 2.98 -8.39 -18.91
C GLY A 197 4.31 -8.49 -18.15
N PHE A 198 4.47 -7.70 -17.09
CA PHE A 198 5.64 -7.76 -16.22
C PHE A 198 5.86 -9.16 -15.64
N LEU A 199 4.81 -9.76 -15.06
CA LEU A 199 4.92 -11.09 -14.45
C LEU A 199 5.26 -12.18 -15.47
N ARG A 200 4.71 -12.13 -16.70
CA ARG A 200 5.08 -13.05 -17.77
C ARG A 200 6.54 -12.91 -18.19
N GLU A 201 7.07 -11.69 -18.17
CA GLU A 201 8.46 -11.43 -18.52
C GLU A 201 9.43 -11.97 -17.45
N VAL A 202 9.14 -11.72 -16.17
CA VAL A 202 10.08 -12.02 -15.08
C VAL A 202 9.87 -13.38 -14.43
N LEU A 203 8.68 -13.95 -14.57
CA LEU A 203 8.32 -15.31 -14.15
C LEU A 203 7.63 -16.02 -15.34
N PRO A 204 8.34 -16.37 -16.42
CA PRO A 204 7.75 -16.95 -17.63
C PRO A 204 7.17 -18.35 -17.41
N ALA A 205 5.95 -18.60 -17.90
CA ALA A 205 5.32 -19.93 -17.88
C ALA A 205 6.19 -20.96 -18.63
N GLN A 206 6.30 -22.17 -18.08
CA GLN A 206 6.93 -23.31 -18.76
C GLN A 206 5.85 -24.08 -19.51
#